data_AF-A0A414P5F4-F1
#
_entry.id   AF-A0A414P5F4-F1
#
_cell.length_a   1.000
_cell.length_b   1.000
_cell.length_c   1.000
_cell.angle_alpha   90.00
_cell.angle_beta   90.00
_cell.angle_gamma   90.00
#
_symmetry.space_group_name_H-M   'P 1'
#
loop_
_entity.id
_entity.type
_entity.pdbx_description
1 polymer ?
#
loop_
_entity_poly.entity_id
_entity_poly.type
_entity_poly.pdbx_seq_one_letter_code
_entity_poly.pdbx_strand_id
1 'polypeptide(L)' 'MSLYAEYSQTFFYASGAVDNTFTGSLRYTGDGDLISTKHKGHGLGTQSVKIIAEKYHGICRLESRDGMFFASVMCQRE' A
#
# COMPACT_ATOMS: atom_id res chain seq x y z
N MET A 1 9.40 -35.62 -22.07
CA MET A 1 10.66 -34.86 -22.02
C MET A 1 10.49 -33.65 -22.92
N SER A 2 10.36 -32.41 -22.49
CA SER A 2 10.52 -31.77 -21.17
C SER A 2 9.81 -30.41 -21.30
N LEU A 3 8.57 -30.22 -20.80
CA LEU A 3 8.17 -29.41 -19.64
C LEU A 3 8.94 -28.11 -19.31
N TYR A 4 9.85 -27.64 -20.17
CA TYR A 4 10.61 -26.39 -19.99
C TYR A 4 10.09 -25.23 -20.84
N ALA A 5 8.98 -25.40 -21.56
CA ALA A 5 8.52 -24.42 -22.55
C ALA A 5 7.65 -23.30 -21.99
N GLU A 6 7.09 -23.41 -20.77
CA GLU A 6 6.11 -22.42 -20.30
C GLU A 6 6.22 -22.19 -18.78
N TYR A 7 7.08 -21.27 -18.34
CA TYR A 7 6.86 -20.56 -17.07
C TYR A 7 7.55 -19.21 -17.05
N SER A 8 7.33 -18.41 -18.10
CA SER A 8 7.57 -16.98 -18.08
C SER A 8 6.23 -16.26 -18.18
N GLN A 9 5.34 -16.51 -17.20
CA GLN A 9 4.19 -15.64 -17.03
C GLN A 9 4.74 -14.33 -16.45
N THR A 10 5.04 -13.38 -17.34
CA THR A 10 5.47 -12.05 -16.95
C THR A 10 4.23 -11.36 -16.36
N PHE A 11 4.03 -11.52 -15.05
CA PHE A 11 3.01 -10.76 -14.33
C PHE A 11 3.43 -9.29 -14.41
N PHE A 12 2.67 -8.49 -15.17
CA PHE A 12 2.93 -7.07 -15.24
C PHE A 12 2.29 -6.41 -14.02
N TYR A 13 3.12 -5.85 -13.13
CA TYR A 13 2.66 -5.10 -11.98
C TYR A 13 2.75 -3.60 -12.28
N ALA A 14 1.75 -2.84 -11.81
CA ALA A 14 1.90 -1.40 -11.64
C ALA A 14 2.28 -1.13 -10.18
N SER A 15 3.34 -0.35 -9.97
CA SER A 15 3.75 0.09 -8.63
C SER A 15 3.78 1.61 -8.56
N GLY A 16 3.36 2.14 -7.41
CA GLY A 16 3.40 3.57 -7.11
C GLY A 16 3.78 3.79 -5.65
N ALA A 17 4.63 4.79 -5.40
CA ALA A 17 5.03 5.18 -4.06
C ALA A 17 4.91 6.69 -3.89
N VAL A 18 4.52 7.11 -2.68
CA VAL A 18 4.48 8.51 -2.28
C VAL A 18 5.17 8.66 -0.93
N ASP A 19 6.08 9.63 -0.88
CA ASP A 19 6.86 9.96 0.30
C ASP A 19 6.44 11.34 0.80
N ASN A 20 6.17 11.45 2.10
CA ASN A 20 5.77 12.72 2.71
C ASN A 20 6.46 12.93 4.05
N THR A 21 7.08 14.11 4.24
CA THR A 21 7.73 14.47 5.51
C THR A 21 6.75 14.32 6.67
N PHE A 22 7.13 13.51 7.66
CA PHE A 22 6.30 13.16 8.81
C PHE A 22 7.19 12.84 10.02
N THR A 23 7.21 13.73 11.00
CA THR A 23 8.05 13.61 12.20
C THR A 23 7.39 12.85 13.35
N GLY A 24 6.27 12.17 13.08
CA GLY A 24 5.50 11.43 14.10
C GLY A 24 5.70 9.92 14.03
N SER A 25 4.98 9.20 14.89
CA SER A 25 4.80 7.75 14.78
C SER A 25 3.43 7.43 14.20
N LEU A 26 3.34 6.36 13.40
CA LEU A 26 2.06 5.86 12.92
C LEU A 26 1.22 5.37 14.11
N ARG A 27 -0.04 5.78 14.12
CA ARG A 27 -1.03 5.36 15.11
C ARG A 27 -2.11 4.58 14.41
N TYR A 28 -2.55 3.49 15.04
CA TYR A 28 -3.57 2.62 14.51
C TYR A 28 -4.77 2.57 15.45
N THR A 29 -5.94 2.32 14.89
CA THR A 29 -7.15 2.00 15.66
C THR A 29 -7.03 0.61 16.29
N GLY A 30 -7.95 0.27 17.20
CA GLY A 30 -8.04 -1.11 17.72
C GLY A 30 -8.27 -2.16 16.63
N ASP A 31 -8.88 -1.76 15.51
CA ASP A 31 -9.17 -2.61 14.36
C ASP A 31 -8.01 -2.66 13.33
N GLY A 32 -6.90 -1.96 13.60
CA GLY A 32 -5.70 -1.97 12.76
C GLY A 32 -5.69 -0.96 11.61
N ASP A 33 -6.63 -0.01 11.58
CA ASP A 33 -6.66 1.06 10.56
C ASP A 33 -5.74 2.21 10.93
N LEU A 34 -5.05 2.78 9.93
CA LEU A 34 -4.15 3.91 10.15
C LEU A 34 -4.93 5.20 10.45
N ILE A 35 -4.56 5.89 11.53
CA ILE A 35 -5.06 7.21 11.87
C ILE A 35 -4.19 8.26 11.17
N SER A 36 -4.60 8.68 9.97
CA SER A 36 -3.84 9.60 9.10
C SER A 36 -4.33 11.07 9.12
N THR A 37 -5.18 11.46 10.08
CA THR A 37 -5.70 12.84 10.20
C THR A 37 -4.97 13.66 11.26
N LYS A 38 -4.84 14.97 10.99
CA LYS A 38 -4.42 15.97 11.99
C LYS A 38 -5.52 16.31 13.00
N HIS A 39 -6.78 16.10 12.61
CA HIS A 39 -7.98 16.37 13.42
C HIS A 39 -8.67 15.05 13.80
N LYS A 40 -9.64 15.09 14.73
CA LYS A 40 -10.39 13.88 15.14
C LYS A 40 -11.08 13.24 13.93
N GLY A 41 -10.86 11.94 13.71
CA GLY A 41 -11.47 11.15 12.63
C GLY A 41 -10.50 10.14 12.02
N HIS A 42 -10.99 9.30 11.10
CA HIS A 42 -10.16 8.42 10.29
C HIS A 42 -9.85 9.10 8.96
N GLY A 43 -8.58 9.07 8.54
CA GLY A 43 -8.19 9.71 7.29
C GLY A 43 -8.60 8.85 6.11
N LEU A 44 -9.56 9.36 5.33
CA LEU A 44 -10.16 8.61 4.23
C LEU A 44 -9.16 8.27 3.12
N GLY A 45 -8.09 9.07 2.96
CA GLY A 45 -7.13 8.90 1.88
C GLY A 45 -6.41 7.55 1.93
N THR A 46 -5.74 7.24 3.05
CA THR A 46 -4.98 5.98 3.19
C THR A 46 -5.88 4.75 3.23
N GLN A 47 -7.07 4.87 3.82
CA GLN A 47 -8.05 3.79 3.84
C GLN A 47 -8.60 3.50 2.44
N SER A 48 -8.93 4.53 1.66
CA SER A 48 -9.35 4.39 0.27
C SER A 48 -8.29 3.69 -0.57
N VAL A 49 -7.01 4.08 -0.42
CA VAL A 49 -5.91 3.44 -1.15
C VAL A 49 -5.79 1.95 -0.82
N LYS A 50 -5.92 1.58 0.47
CA LYS A 50 -5.91 0.17 0.89
C LYS A 50 -7.07 -0.62 0.26
N ILE A 51 -8.30 -0.11 0.35
CA ILE A 51 -9.49 -0.76 -0.22
C ILE A 51 -9.37 -0.92 -1.74
N ILE A 52 -8.90 0.11 -2.44
CA ILE A 52 -8.72 0.06 -3.91
C ILE A 52 -7.64 -0.96 -4.26
N ALA A 53 -6.51 -0.96 -3.56
CA ALA A 53 -5.45 -1.95 -3.79
C ALA A 53 -5.99 -3.37 -3.59
N GLU A 54 -6.67 -3.64 -2.47
CA GLU A 54 -7.27 -4.94 -2.16
C GLU A 54 -8.32 -5.38 -3.20
N LYS A 55 -9.15 -4.45 -3.69
CA LYS A 55 -10.15 -4.71 -4.74
C LYS A 55 -9.51 -5.25 -6.03
N TYR A 56 -8.32 -4.77 -6.38
CA TYR A 56 -7.57 -5.22 -7.57
C TYR A 56 -6.49 -6.26 -7.22
N HIS A 57 -6.67 -7.02 -6.13
CA HIS A 57 -5.73 -8.04 -5.67
C HIS A 57 -4.29 -7.53 -5.47
N GLY A 58 -4.17 -6.22 -5.23
CA GLY A 58 -2.94 -5.53 -4.95
C GLY A 58 -2.63 -5.48 -3.46
N ILE A 59 -1.43 -5.00 -3.15
CA ILE A 59 -0.90 -4.84 -1.82
C ILE A 59 -0.68 -3.35 -1.56
N CYS A 60 -1.10 -2.89 -0.38
CA CYS A 60 -0.81 -1.55 0.12
C CYS A 60 0.06 -1.65 1.38
N ARG A 61 1.18 -0.93 1.40
CA ARG A 61 2.09 -0.84 2.54
C ARG A 61 2.20 0.61 2.98
N LEU A 62 1.91 0.87 4.25
CA LEU A 62 2.02 2.17 4.89
C LEU A 62 3.03 2.05 6.04
N GLU A 63 4.09 2.86 5.99
CA GLU A 63 5.14 2.83 7.01
C GLU A 63 5.71 4.23 7.26
N SER A 64 6.40 4.40 8.39
CA SER A 64 7.16 5.61 8.68
C SER A 64 8.57 5.24 9.10
N ARG A 65 9.57 5.89 8.48
CA ARG A 65 10.99 5.76 8.85
C ARG A 65 11.68 7.12 8.63
N ASP A 66 12.69 7.42 9.44
CA ASP A 66 13.55 8.59 9.30
C ASP A 66 12.82 9.93 9.11
N GLY A 67 11.71 10.13 9.83
CA GLY A 67 10.93 11.36 9.73
C GLY A 67 10.14 11.51 8.42
N MET A 68 9.89 10.40 7.72
CA MET A 68 9.11 10.37 6.49
C MET A 68 8.05 9.26 6.55
N PHE A 69 6.88 9.57 6.02
CA PHE A 69 5.78 8.63 5.78
C PHE A 69 5.88 8.11 4.35
N PHE A 70 5.74 6.80 4.20
CA PHE A 70 5.80 6.09 2.94
C PHE A 70 4.47 5.37 2.72
N ALA A 71 3.86 5.61 1.56
CA ALA A 71 2.75 4.82 1.06
C ALA A 71 3.17 4.15 -0.24
N SER A 72 3.15 2.82 -0.28
CA SER A 72 3.49 2.04 -1.46
C SER A 72 2.34 1.11 -1.85
N VAL A 73 2.01 1.08 -3.13
CA VAL A 73 0.96 0.23 -3.70
C VAL A 73 1.54 -0.58 -4.83
N MET A 74 1.18 -1.87 -4.87
CA MET A 74 1.48 -2.78 -5.96
C MET A 74 0.19 -3.45 -6.40
N CYS A 75 -0.18 -3.32 -7.67
CA CYS A 75 -1.37 -3.98 -8.23
C CYS A 75 -0.97 -4.88 -9.39
N GLN A 76 -1.66 -6.01 -9.53
CA GLN A 76 -1.58 -6.86 -10.72
C GLN A 76 -2.35 -6.20 -11.86
N ARG A 77 -1.77 -6.20 -13.06
CA ARG A 77 -2.49 -5.85 -14.27
C ARG A 77 -3.29 -7.08 -14.71
N GLU A 78 -4.61 -6.93 -14.81
CA GLU A 78 -5.51 -7.90 -15.43
C GLU A 78 -5.20 -8.10 -16.92
#